data_AF-A0A0Q7VH54-F1
#
_entry.id   AF-A0A0Q7VH54-F1
#
_cell.length_a   1.000
_cell.length_b   1.000
_cell.length_c   1.000
_cell.angle_alpha   90.00
_cell.angle_beta   90.00
_cell.angle_gamma   90.00
#
_symmetry.space_group_name_H-M   'P 1'
#
loop_
_entity.id
_entity.type
_entity.pdbx_description
1 polymer ?
#
loop_
_entity_poly.entity_id
_entity_poly.type
_entity_poly.pdbx_seq_one_letter_code
_entity_poly.pdbx_strand_id
1 'polypeptide(L)'
;MSVTAIALNGLLAVLLLIALAFGVRLERRLKALRDSHEGFAKAVADLDRAAMRAEQGLADLRAATDEAADTLADRISQAKALASQLDERLNRPIVTPPPMPSSREPGVRSVAEPRAVEPRAAPRPIRAPEPEIPPETPRRLRAEDFEKLLDREARIPRDAPPPSTARPSAPKETPRSRARIDDDLFEGPEDPPRPGSTFRGRR
;
A
#
# COMPACT_ATOMS: atom_id res chain seq x y z
N MET A 1 69.24 -23.54 32.30
CA MET A 1 68.52 -23.55 31.01
C MET A 1 69.27 -22.64 30.05
N SER A 2 69.66 -23.12 28.86
CA SER A 2 70.47 -22.30 27.95
C SER A 2 69.63 -21.16 27.37
N VAL A 3 70.24 -19.97 27.25
CA VAL A 3 69.61 -18.77 26.64
C VAL A 3 69.09 -19.09 25.23
N THR A 4 69.82 -19.93 24.49
CA THR A 4 69.48 -20.38 23.15
C THR A 4 68.16 -21.13 23.09
N ALA A 5 67.86 -22.00 24.07
CA ALA A 5 66.60 -22.74 24.11
C ALA A 5 65.40 -21.81 24.35
N ILE A 6 65.57 -20.80 25.21
CA ILE A 6 64.53 -19.79 25.47
C ILE A 6 64.27 -18.96 24.21
N ALA A 7 65.32 -18.54 23.50
CA ALA A 7 65.19 -17.78 22.26
C ALA A 7 64.48 -18.58 21.15
N LEU A 8 64.85 -19.85 20.95
CA LEU A 8 64.29 -20.71 19.91
C LEU A 8 62.82 -21.08 20.20
N ASN A 9 62.50 -21.38 21.46
CA ASN A 9 61.11 -21.60 21.88
C ASN A 9 60.27 -20.33 21.77
N GLY A 10 60.82 -19.16 22.10
CA GLY A 10 60.14 -17.88 21.95
C GLY A 10 59.82 -17.57 20.47
N LEU A 11 60.79 -17.79 19.58
CA LEU A 11 60.58 -17.66 18.13
C LEU A 11 59.46 -18.59 17.64
N LEU A 12 59.49 -19.86 18.05
CA LEU A 12 58.48 -20.85 17.69
C LEU A 12 57.08 -20.42 18.17
N ALA A 13 56.98 -19.93 19.41
CA ALA A 13 55.73 -19.41 19.96
C ALA A 13 55.18 -18.22 19.17
N VAL A 14 56.05 -17.30 18.73
CA VAL A 14 55.65 -16.15 17.88
C VAL A 14 55.15 -16.61 16.51
N LEU A 15 55.87 -17.53 15.85
CA LEU A 15 55.43 -18.07 14.56
C LEU A 15 54.07 -18.78 14.68
N LEU A 16 53.86 -19.51 15.77
CA LEU A 16 52.57 -20.16 16.06
C LEU A 16 51.45 -19.14 16.22
N LEU A 17 51.70 -18.05 16.97
CA LEU A 17 50.73 -16.96 17.15
C LEU A 17 50.35 -16.30 15.82
N ILE A 18 51.34 -16.04 14.96
CA ILE A 18 51.09 -15.47 13.63
C ILE A 18 50.25 -16.44 12.79
N ALA A 19 50.60 -17.72 12.77
CA ALA A 19 49.83 -18.74 12.03
C ALA A 19 48.38 -18.82 12.52
N LEU A 20 48.16 -18.81 13.83
CA LEU A 20 46.82 -18.81 14.43
C LEU A 20 46.04 -17.55 14.05
N ALA A 21 46.67 -16.37 14.13
CA ALA A 21 46.05 -15.11 13.78
C ALA A 21 45.61 -15.08 12.29
N PHE A 22 46.44 -15.62 11.39
CA PHE A 22 46.08 -15.76 9.98
C PHE A 22 44.92 -16.73 9.76
N GLY A 23 44.90 -17.86 10.49
CA GLY A 23 43.77 -18.80 10.47
C GLY A 23 42.45 -18.13 10.85
N VAL A 24 42.42 -17.42 11.98
CA VAL A 24 41.22 -16.72 12.45
C VAL A 24 40.80 -15.59 11.50
N ARG A 25 41.76 -14.84 10.93
CA ARG A 25 41.46 -13.76 9.98
C ARG A 25 40.85 -14.28 8.68
N LEU A 26 41.34 -15.42 8.19
CA LEU A 26 40.87 -16.02 6.94
C LEU A 26 39.45 -16.59 7.10
N GLU A 27 39.19 -17.28 8.21
CA GLU A 27 37.87 -17.80 8.54
C GLU A 27 36.84 -16.68 8.68
N ARG A 28 37.21 -15.58 9.35
CA ARG A 28 36.34 -14.39 9.46
C ARG A 28 36.02 -13.77 8.11
N ARG A 29 37.00 -13.67 7.21
CA ARG A 29 36.78 -13.13 5.84
C ARG A 29 35.86 -14.02 5.03
N LEU A 30 36.10 -15.34 5.04
CA LEU A 30 35.25 -16.30 4.33
C LEU A 30 33.81 -16.29 4.86
N LYS A 31 33.64 -16.16 6.18
CA LYS A 31 32.33 -16.05 6.81
C LYS A 31 31.62 -14.75 6.43
N ALA A 32 32.32 -13.61 6.47
CA ALA A 32 31.75 -12.32 6.06
C ALA A 32 31.29 -12.30 4.59
N LEU A 33 32.02 -12.94 3.68
CA LEU A 33 31.57 -13.09 2.29
C LEU A 33 30.34 -14.00 2.18
N ARG A 34 30.30 -15.11 2.89
CA ARG A 34 29.11 -16.00 2.85
C ARG A 34 27.87 -15.33 3.42
N ASP A 35 28.01 -14.67 4.57
CA ASP A 35 26.94 -13.94 5.22
C ASP A 35 26.44 -12.79 4.33
N SER A 36 27.32 -12.12 3.57
CA SER A 36 26.89 -11.09 2.61
C SER A 36 26.11 -11.69 1.44
N HIS A 37 26.56 -12.79 0.85
CA HIS A 37 25.83 -13.48 -0.23
C HIS A 37 24.45 -13.99 0.22
N GLU A 38 24.37 -14.57 1.41
CA GLU A 38 23.09 -15.00 2.00
C GLU A 38 22.17 -13.79 2.27
N GLY A 39 22.74 -12.69 2.77
CA GLY A 39 22.04 -11.42 2.94
C GLY A 39 21.50 -10.85 1.62
N PHE A 40 22.30 -10.89 0.55
CA PHE A 40 21.87 -10.47 -0.79
C PHE A 40 20.77 -11.37 -1.35
N ALA A 41 20.91 -12.69 -1.23
CA ALA A 41 19.89 -13.63 -1.68
C ALA A 41 18.54 -13.37 -0.98
N LYS A 42 18.59 -13.10 0.34
CA LYS A 42 17.40 -12.73 1.11
C LYS A 42 16.82 -11.38 0.67
N ALA A 43 17.66 -10.37 0.49
CA ALA A 43 17.22 -9.04 0.05
C ALA A 43 16.58 -9.08 -1.35
N VAL A 44 17.13 -9.86 -2.27
CA VAL A 44 16.56 -10.08 -3.61
C VAL A 44 15.22 -10.80 -3.53
N ALA A 45 15.11 -11.84 -2.69
CA ALA A 45 13.84 -12.52 -2.49
C ALA A 45 12.75 -11.61 -1.89
N ASP A 46 13.13 -10.72 -0.97
CA ASP A 46 12.21 -9.73 -0.40
C ASP A 46 11.82 -8.64 -1.42
N LEU A 47 12.75 -8.22 -2.29
CA LEU A 47 12.47 -7.32 -3.39
C LEU A 47 11.51 -7.94 -4.40
N ASP A 48 11.72 -9.20 -4.80
CA ASP A 48 10.86 -9.91 -5.74
C ASP A 48 9.43 -10.03 -5.21
N ARG A 49 9.27 -10.36 -3.91
CA ARG A 49 7.95 -10.35 -3.25
C ARG A 49 7.30 -8.98 -3.26
N ALA A 50 8.08 -7.92 -3.02
CA ALA A 50 7.57 -6.55 -3.06
C ALA A 50 7.17 -6.14 -4.48
N ALA A 51 7.95 -6.53 -5.49
CA ALA A 51 7.68 -6.29 -6.90
C ALA A 51 6.40 -7.00 -7.35
N MET A 52 6.24 -8.30 -7.03
CA MET A 52 5.00 -9.04 -7.32
C MET A 52 3.78 -8.36 -6.69
N ARG A 53 3.88 -7.90 -5.44
CA ARG A 53 2.80 -7.15 -4.79
C ARG A 53 2.51 -5.82 -5.51
N ALA A 54 3.53 -5.12 -5.98
CA ALA A 54 3.37 -3.87 -6.70
C ALA A 54 2.73 -4.09 -8.08
N GLU A 55 3.14 -5.13 -8.80
CA GLU A 55 2.54 -5.55 -10.08
C GLU A 55 1.08 -5.93 -9.91
N GLN A 56 0.75 -6.67 -8.85
CA GLN A 56 -0.63 -7.02 -8.53
C GLN A 56 -1.47 -5.79 -8.20
N GLY A 57 -0.94 -4.86 -7.39
CA GLY A 57 -1.63 -3.60 -7.11
C GLY A 57 -1.83 -2.73 -8.34
N LEU A 58 -0.89 -2.73 -9.30
CA LEU A 58 -1.04 -2.03 -10.56
C LEU A 58 -2.12 -2.69 -11.45
N ALA A 59 -2.18 -4.01 -11.47
CA ALA A 59 -3.21 -4.75 -12.19
C ALA A 59 -4.60 -4.45 -11.60
N ASP A 60 -4.73 -4.44 -10.28
CA ASP A 60 -5.96 -4.09 -9.57
C ASP A 60 -6.38 -2.65 -9.87
N LEU A 61 -5.44 -1.70 -9.87
CA LEU A 61 -5.71 -0.30 -10.23
C LEU A 61 -6.19 -0.18 -11.67
N ARG A 62 -5.55 -0.89 -12.61
CA ARG A 62 -5.98 -0.89 -14.02
C ARG A 62 -7.39 -1.45 -14.18
N ALA A 63 -7.68 -2.58 -13.55
CA ALA A 63 -9.02 -3.17 -13.58
C ALA A 63 -10.08 -2.22 -13.01
N ALA A 64 -9.79 -1.59 -11.86
CA ALA A 64 -10.69 -0.62 -11.25
C ALA A 64 -10.88 0.64 -12.12
N THR A 65 -9.82 1.10 -12.79
CA THR A 65 -9.94 2.25 -13.70
C THR A 65 -10.70 1.90 -14.97
N ASP A 66 -10.56 0.69 -15.51
CA ASP A 66 -11.28 0.24 -16.69
C ASP A 66 -12.78 0.12 -16.37
N GLU A 67 -13.14 -0.48 -15.22
CA GLU A 67 -14.54 -0.54 -14.76
C GLU A 67 -15.12 0.86 -14.50
N ALA A 68 -14.35 1.77 -13.91
CA ALA A 68 -14.78 3.16 -13.72
C ALA A 68 -14.96 3.90 -15.06
N ALA A 69 -14.13 3.62 -16.07
CA ALA A 69 -14.25 4.20 -17.39
C ALA A 69 -15.51 3.71 -18.12
N ASP A 70 -15.80 2.41 -18.06
CA ASP A 70 -17.00 1.81 -18.65
C ASP A 70 -18.28 2.36 -18.02
N THR A 71 -18.34 2.42 -16.68
CA THR A 71 -19.51 2.99 -15.98
C THR A 71 -19.72 4.47 -16.29
N LEU A 72 -18.64 5.23 -16.50
CA LEU A 72 -18.73 6.63 -16.91
C LEU A 72 -19.22 6.76 -18.36
N ALA A 73 -18.74 5.92 -19.28
CA ALA A 73 -19.20 5.89 -20.66
C ALA A 73 -20.69 5.57 -20.76
N ASP A 74 -21.19 4.61 -19.98
CA ASP A 74 -22.62 4.29 -19.88
C ASP A 74 -23.45 5.45 -19.39
N ARG A 75 -22.97 6.18 -18.37
CA ARG A 75 -23.68 7.38 -17.88
C ARG A 75 -23.71 8.48 -18.93
N ILE A 76 -22.63 8.66 -19.68
CA ILE A 76 -22.58 9.64 -20.78
C ILE A 76 -23.54 9.26 -21.90
N SER A 77 -23.63 7.97 -22.27
CA SER A 77 -24.54 7.51 -23.32
C SER A 77 -26.01 7.70 -22.89
N GLN A 78 -26.34 7.38 -21.64
CA GLN A 78 -27.67 7.63 -21.06
C GLN A 78 -28.00 9.12 -21.03
N ALA A 79 -27.07 9.97 -20.57
CA ALA A 79 -27.27 11.42 -20.55
C ALA A 79 -27.51 11.99 -21.95
N LYS A 80 -26.76 11.52 -22.97
CA LYS A 80 -26.96 11.90 -24.38
C LYS A 80 -28.32 11.45 -24.89
N ALA A 81 -28.75 10.23 -24.58
CA ALA A 81 -30.06 9.71 -24.98
C ALA A 81 -31.22 10.48 -24.32
N LEU A 82 -31.08 10.86 -23.05
CA LEU A 82 -32.06 11.70 -22.38
C LEU A 82 -32.07 13.12 -22.97
N ALA A 83 -30.90 13.70 -23.25
CA ALA A 83 -30.80 15.00 -23.89
C ALA A 83 -31.47 15.02 -25.27
N SER A 84 -31.28 13.99 -26.09
CA SER A 84 -31.93 13.89 -27.40
C SER A 84 -33.46 13.74 -27.28
N GLN A 85 -33.96 12.99 -26.28
CA GLN A 85 -35.39 12.89 -26.02
C GLN A 85 -36.00 14.23 -25.58
N LEU A 86 -35.27 15.01 -24.78
CA LEU A 86 -35.69 16.36 -24.39
C LEU A 86 -35.73 17.28 -25.62
N ASP A 87 -34.71 17.24 -26.47
CA ASP A 87 -34.64 18.03 -27.70
C ASP A 87 -35.80 17.69 -28.66
N GLU A 88 -36.10 16.40 -28.84
CA GLU A 88 -37.22 15.95 -29.68
C GLU A 88 -38.58 16.43 -29.13
N ARG A 89 -38.78 16.44 -27.80
CA ARG A 89 -40.02 16.96 -27.19
C ARG A 89 -40.15 18.47 -27.28
N LEU A 90 -39.04 19.21 -27.19
CA LEU A 90 -39.03 20.67 -27.34
C LEU A 90 -39.23 21.09 -28.80
N ASN A 91 -38.63 20.34 -29.73
CA ASN A 91 -38.69 20.63 -31.16
C ASN A 91 -39.95 20.04 -31.81
N ARG A 92 -40.73 19.21 -31.10
CA ARG A 92 -42.05 18.78 -31.54
C ARG A 92 -42.99 19.99 -31.52
N PRO A 93 -43.43 20.51 -32.69
CA PRO A 93 -44.36 21.62 -32.71
C PRO A 93 -45.63 21.20 -31.97
N ILE A 94 -46.10 22.07 -31.07
CA ILE A 94 -47.41 21.94 -30.44
C ILE A 94 -48.43 22.05 -31.58
N VAL A 95 -48.88 20.89 -32.08
CA VAL A 95 -50.03 20.82 -32.96
C VAL A 95 -51.21 21.16 -32.07
N THR A 96 -51.60 22.43 -32.05
CA THR A 96 -52.88 22.89 -31.48
C THR A 96 -53.98 22.04 -32.12
N PRO A 97 -54.65 21.16 -31.37
CA PRO A 97 -55.77 20.42 -31.92
C PRO A 97 -56.85 21.44 -32.31
N PRO A 98 -57.46 21.33 -33.50
CA PRO A 98 -58.64 22.15 -33.81
C PRO A 98 -59.71 21.90 -32.73
N PRO A 99 -60.44 22.94 -32.29
CA PRO A 99 -61.45 22.79 -31.26
C PRO A 99 -62.55 21.85 -31.77
N MET A 100 -62.62 20.64 -31.21
CA MET A 100 -63.74 19.74 -31.45
C MET A 100 -64.94 20.19 -30.59
N PRO A 101 -66.14 20.34 -31.17
CA PRO A 101 -67.32 20.71 -30.41
C PRO A 101 -67.75 19.58 -29.46
N SER A 102 -67.90 19.96 -28.19
CA SER A 102 -68.49 19.19 -27.10
C SER A 102 -69.81 18.53 -27.51
N SER A 103 -69.80 17.22 -27.70
CA SER A 103 -71.01 16.39 -27.55
C SER A 103 -71.05 15.88 -26.11
N ARG A 104 -71.84 16.60 -25.32
CA ARG A 104 -72.23 16.30 -23.95
C ARG A 104 -73.39 15.31 -23.99
N GLU A 105 -73.27 14.16 -23.34
CA GLU A 105 -74.40 13.55 -22.65
C GLU A 105 -73.97 12.71 -21.42
N PRO A 106 -74.85 12.54 -20.42
CA PRO A 106 -74.52 12.27 -19.04
C PRO A 106 -75.00 10.89 -18.54
N GLY A 107 -74.35 10.38 -17.49
CA GLY A 107 -74.77 9.17 -16.74
C GLY A 107 -73.53 8.32 -16.47
N VAL A 108 -73.21 7.89 -15.25
CA VAL A 108 -74.02 7.58 -14.08
C VAL A 108 -73.14 7.78 -12.85
N ARG A 109 -73.76 8.27 -11.77
CA ARG A 109 -73.19 8.32 -10.41
C ARG A 109 -72.83 6.91 -9.95
N SER A 110 -71.63 6.72 -9.42
CA SER A 110 -71.46 5.83 -8.27
C SER A 110 -70.49 6.47 -7.27
N VAL A 111 -71.09 6.95 -6.20
CA VAL A 111 -70.49 7.43 -4.98
C VAL A 111 -70.08 6.20 -4.16
N ALA A 112 -68.84 6.09 -3.74
CA ALA A 112 -68.47 5.78 -2.34
C ALA A 112 -66.95 5.62 -2.17
N GLU A 113 -66.48 6.35 -1.17
CA GLU A 113 -65.14 6.60 -0.66
C GLU A 113 -64.34 5.40 -0.09
N PRO A 114 -63.05 5.61 0.28
CA PRO A 114 -62.02 4.60 0.43
C PRO A 114 -61.98 3.99 1.83
N ARG A 115 -61.56 2.71 1.92
CA ARG A 115 -61.12 2.11 3.18
C ARG A 115 -59.61 1.88 3.15
N ALA A 116 -58.92 2.72 3.91
CA ALA A 116 -57.61 2.43 4.46
C ALA A 116 -57.72 1.31 5.50
N VAL A 117 -56.95 0.24 5.35
CA VAL A 117 -56.42 -0.56 6.47
C VAL A 117 -55.07 -1.12 6.05
N GLU A 118 -54.06 -0.75 6.84
CA GLU A 118 -52.65 -1.15 6.81
C GLU A 118 -52.40 -2.67 7.01
N PRO A 119 -51.16 -3.14 6.74
CA PRO A 119 -50.81 -4.55 6.62
C PRO A 119 -50.57 -5.19 7.98
N ARG A 120 -51.18 -6.37 8.20
CA ARG A 120 -50.95 -7.18 9.40
C ARG A 120 -50.10 -8.41 9.07
N ALA A 121 -48.82 -8.29 9.44
CA ALA A 121 -47.86 -9.31 9.86
C ALA A 121 -48.14 -10.80 9.54
N ALA A 122 -47.24 -11.39 8.75
CA ALA A 122 -46.87 -12.81 8.84
C ALA A 122 -45.64 -12.96 9.78
N PRO A 123 -45.13 -14.17 10.10
CA PRO A 123 -45.77 -15.45 10.46
C PRO A 123 -45.24 -15.96 11.83
N ARG A 124 -45.79 -17.06 12.37
CA ARG A 124 -45.08 -17.90 13.37
C ARG A 124 -45.10 -19.36 12.92
N PRO A 125 -43.91 -19.97 12.81
CA PRO A 125 -43.75 -21.37 13.21
C PRO A 125 -42.66 -21.50 14.28
N ILE A 126 -42.99 -22.24 15.33
CA ILE A 126 -42.10 -22.64 16.41
C ILE A 126 -41.16 -23.73 15.86
N ARG A 127 -39.84 -23.53 15.93
CA ARG A 127 -38.83 -24.59 15.80
C ARG A 127 -37.77 -24.43 16.90
N ALA A 128 -37.44 -25.55 17.53
CA ALA A 128 -36.57 -25.74 18.68
C ALA A 128 -35.07 -25.39 18.39
N PRO A 129 -34.20 -25.32 19.42
CA PRO A 129 -32.97 -24.53 19.41
C PRO A 129 -31.79 -25.25 18.74
N GLU A 130 -31.11 -24.55 17.84
CA GLU A 130 -29.77 -24.88 17.33
C GLU A 130 -28.78 -23.79 17.82
N PRO A 131 -27.50 -24.13 18.04
CA PRO A 131 -26.57 -23.31 18.81
C PRO A 131 -26.12 -22.07 18.03
N GLU A 132 -26.41 -20.89 18.58
CA GLU A 132 -26.07 -19.59 18.00
C GLU A 132 -24.58 -19.27 18.12
N ILE A 133 -23.90 -19.25 16.99
CA ILE A 133 -22.68 -18.48 16.76
C ILE A 133 -23.12 -17.00 16.72
N PRO A 134 -22.55 -16.09 17.52
CA PRO A 134 -23.04 -14.71 17.59
C PRO A 134 -22.83 -13.99 16.25
N PRO A 135 -23.90 -13.46 15.62
CA PRO A 135 -23.76 -12.64 14.42
C PRO A 135 -23.23 -11.25 14.80
N GLU A 136 -22.18 -10.81 14.11
CA GLU A 136 -21.69 -9.44 14.15
C GLU A 136 -22.81 -8.46 13.79
N THR A 137 -23.45 -7.90 14.81
CA THR A 137 -24.27 -6.70 14.63
C THR A 137 -23.36 -5.55 14.20
N PRO A 138 -23.70 -4.80 13.13
CA PRO A 138 -22.97 -3.59 12.80
C PRO A 138 -23.04 -2.67 14.01
N ARG A 139 -21.87 -2.33 14.58
CA ARG A 139 -21.71 -1.41 15.70
C ARG A 139 -22.35 -0.06 15.34
N ARG A 140 -23.65 0.07 15.59
CA ARG A 140 -24.30 1.38 15.68
C ARG A 140 -23.75 2.02 16.94
N LEU A 141 -22.70 2.83 16.76
CA LEU A 141 -22.17 3.72 17.79
C LEU A 141 -23.35 4.47 18.42
N ARG A 142 -23.65 4.17 19.68
CA ARG A 142 -24.76 4.80 20.40
C ARG A 142 -24.34 6.21 20.78
N ALA A 143 -25.30 7.12 20.92
CA ALA A 143 -25.03 8.48 21.39
C ALA A 143 -24.28 8.49 22.74
N GLU A 144 -24.54 7.48 23.57
CA GLU A 144 -23.88 7.22 24.85
C GLU A 144 -22.38 6.92 24.71
N ASP A 145 -21.94 6.30 23.60
CA ASP A 145 -20.53 6.03 23.34
C ASP A 145 -19.80 7.31 22.87
N PHE A 146 -20.52 8.21 22.19
CA PHE A 146 -20.01 9.52 21.82
C PHE A 146 -19.83 10.45 23.04
N GLU A 147 -20.76 10.44 23.99
CA GLU A 147 -20.59 11.20 25.25
C GLU A 147 -19.38 10.73 26.04
N LYS A 148 -19.15 9.41 26.14
CA LYS A 148 -17.98 8.85 26.82
C LYS A 148 -16.65 9.23 26.15
N LEU A 149 -16.64 9.41 24.83
CA LEU A 149 -15.46 9.88 24.10
C LEU A 149 -15.21 11.38 24.32
N LEU A 150 -16.26 12.19 24.37
CA LEU A 150 -16.16 13.63 24.64
C LEU A 150 -15.70 13.92 26.07
N ASP A 151 -16.21 13.17 27.06
CA ASP A 151 -15.76 13.28 28.46
C ASP A 151 -14.30 12.85 28.63
N ARG A 152 -13.85 11.87 27.83
CA ARG A 152 -12.45 11.43 27.81
C ARG A 152 -11.54 12.49 27.21
N GLU A 153 -11.97 13.15 26.13
CA GLU A 153 -11.24 14.23 25.46
C GLU A 153 -11.15 15.48 26.36
N ALA A 154 -12.24 15.84 27.05
CA ALA A 154 -12.28 16.99 27.96
C ALA A 154 -11.35 16.83 29.18
N ARG A 155 -11.00 15.59 29.56
CA ARG A 155 -10.03 15.29 30.62
C ARG A 155 -8.57 15.35 30.19
N ILE A 156 -8.29 15.45 28.88
CA ILE A 156 -6.92 15.62 28.39
C ILE A 156 -6.58 17.11 28.49
N PRO A 157 -5.62 17.51 29.34
CA PRO A 157 -5.17 18.91 29.38
C PRO A 157 -4.67 19.30 27.98
N ARG A 158 -5.18 20.40 27.41
CA ARG A 158 -4.78 20.90 26.08
C ARG A 158 -3.28 21.22 25.96
N ASP A 159 -2.57 21.31 27.09
CA ASP A 159 -1.12 21.53 27.16
C ASP A 159 -0.30 20.24 27.37
N ALA A 160 -0.92 19.06 27.31
CA ALA A 160 -0.19 17.80 27.33
C ALA A 160 0.47 17.56 25.96
N PRO A 161 1.80 17.33 25.89
CA PRO A 161 2.43 16.94 24.63
C PRO A 161 1.78 15.64 24.12
N PRO A 162 1.54 15.51 22.80
CA PRO A 162 0.88 14.34 22.26
C PRO A 162 1.63 13.07 22.68
N PRO A 163 0.92 11.97 23.02
CA PRO A 163 1.59 10.72 23.31
C PRO A 163 2.41 10.36 22.09
N SER A 164 3.73 10.41 22.24
CA SER A 164 4.69 9.99 21.24
C SER A 164 4.32 8.57 20.87
N THR A 165 3.69 8.40 19.71
CA THR A 165 3.62 7.10 19.05
C THR A 165 5.06 6.64 18.94
N ALA A 166 5.39 5.62 19.72
CA ALA A 166 6.73 5.06 19.78
C ALA A 166 7.11 4.64 18.36
N ARG A 167 7.82 5.53 17.67
CA ARG A 167 8.49 5.24 16.41
C ARG A 167 9.49 4.13 16.77
N PRO A 168 9.45 2.95 16.13
CA PRO A 168 10.45 1.93 16.39
C PRO A 168 11.82 2.59 16.18
N SER A 169 12.61 2.56 17.24
CA SER A 169 13.93 3.15 17.33
C SER A 169 14.75 2.74 16.11
N ALA A 170 14.98 3.68 15.20
CA ALA A 170 16.02 3.54 14.19
C ALA A 170 17.35 3.32 14.94
N PRO A 171 18.13 2.26 14.63
CA PRO A 171 19.44 2.11 15.23
C PRO A 171 20.28 3.32 14.84
N LYS A 172 20.95 3.90 15.85
CA LYS A 172 21.82 5.06 15.73
C LYS A 172 22.98 4.72 14.79
N GLU A 173 22.82 4.96 13.50
CA GLU A 173 23.89 4.86 12.50
C GLU A 173 25.00 5.82 12.90
N THR A 174 26.18 5.27 13.12
CA THR A 174 27.38 6.06 13.39
C THR A 174 27.87 6.72 12.09
N PRO A 175 28.17 8.02 12.09
CA PRO A 175 28.48 8.79 10.87
C PRO A 175 29.85 8.51 10.25
N ARG A 176 30.49 7.37 10.55
CA ARG A 176 31.83 7.02 10.03
C ARG A 176 31.83 6.03 8.87
N SER A 177 30.72 5.34 8.61
CA SER A 177 30.69 4.25 7.62
C SER A 177 30.21 4.68 6.24
N ARG A 178 29.53 5.82 6.12
CA ARG A 178 28.90 6.25 4.87
C ARG A 178 29.85 6.99 3.92
N ALA A 179 30.92 7.58 4.44
CA ALA A 179 31.84 8.41 3.65
C ALA A 179 32.97 7.65 2.92
N ARG A 180 33.08 6.31 3.07
CA ARG A 180 34.15 5.54 2.39
C ARG A 180 33.66 4.55 1.34
N ILE A 181 32.36 4.24 1.33
CA ILE A 181 31.83 3.19 0.44
C ILE A 181 31.52 3.75 -0.95
N ASP A 182 31.21 5.06 -1.05
CA ASP A 182 30.88 5.70 -2.33
C ASP A 182 32.13 6.09 -3.16
N ASP A 183 33.28 6.36 -2.55
CA ASP A 183 34.48 6.80 -3.28
C ASP A 183 35.21 5.65 -4.00
N ASP A 184 35.27 4.44 -3.43
CA ASP A 184 36.00 3.30 -4.02
C ASP A 184 35.24 2.61 -5.19
N LEU A 185 33.98 2.98 -5.48
CA LEU A 185 33.16 2.32 -6.50
C LEU A 185 33.32 2.94 -7.90
N PHE A 186 33.80 4.18 -7.99
CA PHE A 186 33.99 4.92 -9.25
C PHE A 186 35.45 5.06 -9.69
N GLU A 187 36.40 4.66 -8.84
CA GLU A 187 37.83 4.62 -9.20
C GLU A 187 38.09 3.38 -10.06
N GLY A 188 38.02 3.55 -11.39
CA GLY A 188 38.41 2.52 -12.34
C GLY A 188 39.90 2.15 -12.21
N PRO A 189 40.33 0.98 -12.70
CA PRO A 189 41.72 0.57 -12.61
C PRO A 189 42.63 1.58 -13.33
N GLU A 190 43.52 2.21 -12.57
CA GLU A 190 44.59 3.10 -13.04
C GLU A 190 45.34 2.46 -14.23
N ASP A 191 45.29 3.12 -15.39
CA ASP A 191 46.07 2.75 -16.57
C ASP A 191 47.58 2.85 -16.25
N PRO A 192 48.41 1.84 -16.59
CA PRO A 192 49.85 1.93 -16.38
C PRO A 192 50.47 3.04 -17.26
N PRO A 193 51.56 3.69 -16.80
CA PRO A 193 52.12 4.85 -17.47
C PRO A 193 52.57 4.50 -18.90
N ARG A 194 52.00 5.21 -19.89
CA ARG A 194 52.40 5.11 -21.30
C ARG A 194 53.88 5.47 -21.45
N PRO A 195 54.73 4.61 -22.06
CA PRO A 195 56.11 4.96 -22.36
C PRO A 195 56.16 6.09 -23.40
N GLY A 196 57.04 7.06 -23.16
CA GLY A 196 57.08 8.36 -23.82
C GLY A 196 57.23 8.31 -25.34
N SER A 197 56.47 9.18 -26.00
CA SER A 197 56.57 9.46 -27.43
C SER A 197 57.82 10.28 -27.75
N THR A 198 58.89 9.65 -28.20
CA THR A 198 59.94 10.32 -28.96
C THR A 198 59.52 10.44 -30.42
N PHE A 199 58.74 11.47 -30.74
CA PHE A 199 58.62 11.92 -32.12
C PHE A 199 58.60 13.44 -32.17
N ARG A 200 59.79 14.02 -32.18
CA ARG A 200 60.00 15.46 -32.40
C ARG A 200 60.60 15.64 -33.79
N GLY A 201 59.92 16.43 -34.61
CA GLY A 201 60.58 17.23 -35.64
C GLY A 201 60.40 16.75 -37.07
N ARG A 202 59.24 17.10 -37.65
CA ARG A 202 59.07 17.25 -39.09
C ARG A 202 59.51 18.68 -39.45
N ARG A 203 60.50 18.83 -40.34
CA ARG A 203 60.58 19.87 -41.37
C ARG A 203 61.71 19.55 -42.34
#